data_AF-A0A6L5HDF4-F1
#
_entry.id   AF-A0A6L5HDF4-F1
#
_cell.length_a   1.000
_cell.length_b   1.000
_cell.length_c   1.000
_cell.angle_alpha   90.00
_cell.angle_beta   90.00
_cell.angle_gamma   90.00
#
_symmetry.space_group_name_H-M   'P 1'
#
loop_
_entity.id
_entity.type
_entity.pdbx_description
1 polymer ?
#
loop_
_entity_poly.entity_id
_entity_poly.type
_entity_poly.pdbx_seq_one_letter_code
_entity_poly.pdbx_strand_id
1 'polypeptide(L)'
;MTISITSQSLSDYDAQLAYKTATAYLRQSGLARYLIDQLEHQPVKLSIEVSADPALADKDVSNNGALVWNLRSSVWPNPQVTDVTALLNRSPVQQKAYLTSQWVLMHLLALACQQLNNQLDFRDADAPWPWLDEKELSADDIEKAVAQELRDVPLPVEDNWNRVLA
;
A
#
# COMPACT_ATOMS: atom_id res chain seq x y z
N MET A 1 -16.27 -3.69 -7.55
CA MET A 1 -16.04 -4.70 -6.48
C MET A 1 -15.28 -5.85 -7.13
N THR A 2 -14.16 -6.32 -6.60
CA THR A 2 -13.80 -6.22 -5.18
C THR A 2 -12.32 -6.50 -5.00
N ILE A 3 -11.58 -5.53 -4.44
CA ILE A 3 -10.40 -5.90 -3.66
C ILE A 3 -10.91 -6.81 -2.53
N SER A 4 -10.58 -8.09 -2.60
CA SER A 4 -11.04 -9.09 -1.65
C SER A 4 -10.06 -9.14 -0.49
N ILE A 5 -10.52 -8.75 0.69
CA ILE A 5 -9.69 -8.77 1.90
C ILE A 5 -9.97 -10.06 2.65
N THR A 6 -8.94 -10.87 2.86
CA THR A 6 -9.02 -12.14 3.60
C THR A 6 -7.96 -12.18 4.69
N SER A 7 -8.13 -13.04 5.68
CA SER A 7 -7.10 -13.32 6.68
C SER A 7 -7.21 -14.74 7.21
N GLN A 8 -6.07 -15.34 7.53
CA GLN A 8 -6.00 -16.61 8.27
C GLN A 8 -5.65 -16.42 9.75
N SER A 9 -5.11 -15.25 10.11
CA SER A 9 -4.59 -14.95 11.46
C SER A 9 -5.39 -13.87 12.19
N LEU A 10 -6.32 -13.20 11.51
CA LEU A 10 -7.20 -12.16 12.05
C LEU A 10 -8.67 -12.51 11.77
N SER A 11 -9.59 -11.86 12.48
CA SER A 11 -10.99 -11.84 12.09
C SER A 11 -11.19 -11.06 10.79
N ASP A 12 -12.22 -11.37 10.01
CA ASP A 12 -12.57 -10.61 8.80
C ASP A 12 -12.79 -9.12 9.09
N TYR A 13 -13.34 -8.81 10.27
CA TYR A 13 -13.55 -7.44 10.73
C TYR A 13 -12.21 -6.71 10.93
N ASP A 14 -11.27 -7.33 11.65
CA ASP A 14 -9.98 -6.71 11.97
C ASP A 14 -9.08 -6.60 10.73
N ALA A 15 -9.12 -7.59 9.84
CA ALA A 15 -8.47 -7.54 8.53
C ALA A 15 -8.98 -6.36 7.68
N GLN A 16 -10.30 -6.19 7.59
CA GLN A 16 -10.87 -5.04 6.90
C GLN A 16 -10.57 -3.71 7.58
N LEU A 17 -10.58 -3.67 8.92
CA LEU A 17 -10.26 -2.46 9.68
C LEU A 17 -8.80 -2.04 9.42
N ALA A 18 -7.85 -2.98 9.47
CA ALA A 18 -6.45 -2.72 9.17
C ALA A 18 -6.28 -2.18 7.75
N TYR A 19 -6.88 -2.84 6.76
CA TYR A 19 -6.82 -2.41 5.36
C TYR A 19 -7.41 -1.02 5.15
N LYS A 20 -8.60 -0.76 5.69
CA LYS A 20 -9.27 0.56 5.57
C LYS A 20 -8.47 1.66 6.25
N THR A 21 -7.88 1.37 7.41
CA THR A 21 -7.08 2.36 8.15
C THR A 21 -5.80 2.70 7.39
N ALA A 22 -5.10 1.69 6.86
CA ALA A 22 -3.88 1.90 6.06
C ALA A 22 -4.19 2.65 4.76
N THR A 23 -5.20 2.22 4.01
CA THR A 23 -5.58 2.90 2.76
C THR A 23 -6.14 4.30 2.99
N ALA A 24 -6.80 4.58 4.11
CA ALA A 24 -7.25 5.94 4.42
C ALA A 24 -6.08 6.94 4.52
N TYR A 25 -4.94 6.52 5.10
CA TYR A 25 -3.73 7.34 5.10
C TYR A 25 -3.15 7.49 3.69
N LEU A 26 -2.95 6.39 2.97
CA LEU A 26 -2.39 6.42 1.62
C LEU A 26 -3.23 7.30 0.67
N ARG A 27 -4.56 7.22 0.77
CA ARG A 27 -5.51 8.01 -0.03
C ARG A 27 -5.44 9.52 0.20
N GLN A 28 -4.64 10.00 1.16
CA GLN A 28 -4.31 11.43 1.27
C GLN A 28 -3.36 11.89 0.15
N SER A 29 -2.62 10.97 -0.47
CA SER A 29 -1.95 11.20 -1.75
C SER A 29 -2.97 11.13 -2.88
N GLY A 30 -2.90 12.09 -3.80
CA GLY A 30 -3.70 12.07 -5.02
C GLY A 30 -3.41 10.83 -5.84
N LEU A 31 -2.13 10.49 -5.98
CA LEU A 31 -1.68 9.36 -6.79
C LEU A 31 -2.14 8.04 -6.19
N ALA A 32 -1.87 7.80 -4.91
CA ALA A 32 -2.28 6.57 -4.26
C ALA A 32 -3.81 6.40 -4.28
N ARG A 33 -4.58 7.48 -4.07
CA ARG A 33 -6.03 7.44 -4.21
C ARG A 33 -6.46 7.02 -5.61
N TYR A 34 -5.90 7.64 -6.65
CA TYR A 34 -6.20 7.30 -8.04
C TYR A 34 -5.90 5.82 -8.33
N LEU A 35 -4.72 5.33 -7.95
CA LEU A 35 -4.31 3.95 -8.19
C LEU A 35 -5.19 2.94 -7.45
N ILE A 36 -5.51 3.20 -6.17
CA ILE A 36 -6.41 2.32 -5.40
C ILE A 36 -7.82 2.35 -6.00
N ASP A 37 -8.32 3.51 -6.42
CA ASP A 37 -9.63 3.61 -7.07
C ASP A 37 -9.63 2.81 -8.38
N GLN A 38 -8.59 2.90 -9.21
CA GLN A 38 -8.48 2.08 -10.41
C GLN A 38 -8.50 0.57 -10.07
N LEU A 39 -7.73 0.14 -9.07
CA LEU A 39 -7.75 -1.26 -8.64
C LEU A 39 -9.13 -1.72 -8.13
N GLU A 40 -9.95 -0.84 -7.54
CA GLU A 40 -11.29 -1.16 -7.04
C GLU A 40 -12.37 -1.22 -8.14
N HIS A 41 -12.19 -0.46 -9.23
CA HIS A 41 -13.15 -0.31 -10.32
C HIS A 41 -12.90 -1.24 -11.51
N GLN A 42 -11.69 -1.77 -11.66
CA GLN A 42 -11.33 -2.65 -12.78
C GLN A 42 -11.87 -4.08 -12.57
N PRO A 43 -12.10 -4.87 -13.65
CA PRO A 43 -12.62 -6.23 -13.56
C PRO A 43 -11.60 -7.24 -13.01
N VAL A 44 -10.36 -6.82 -12.79
CA VAL A 44 -9.29 -7.66 -12.28
C VAL A 44 -9.54 -7.99 -10.80
N LYS A 45 -9.44 -9.27 -10.43
CA LYS A 45 -9.56 -9.68 -9.03
C LYS A 45 -8.26 -9.42 -8.29
N LEU A 46 -8.23 -8.37 -7.48
CA LEU A 46 -7.19 -8.18 -6.47
C LEU A 46 -7.62 -8.87 -5.17
N SER A 47 -6.79 -9.75 -4.63
CA SER A 47 -6.95 -10.41 -3.34
C SER A 47 -5.83 -9.95 -2.42
N ILE A 48 -6.17 -9.52 -1.22
CA ILE A 48 -5.23 -9.09 -0.20
C ILE A 48 -5.44 -9.96 1.03
N GLU A 49 -4.47 -10.84 1.27
CA GLU A 49 -4.37 -11.56 2.53
C GLU A 49 -3.68 -10.67 3.56
N VAL A 50 -4.43 -10.26 4.57
CA VAL A 50 -3.92 -9.51 5.72
C VAL A 50 -3.50 -10.51 6.78
N SER A 51 -2.27 -10.43 7.26
CA SER A 51 -1.76 -11.35 8.28
C SER A 51 -1.13 -10.63 9.47
N ALA A 52 -1.33 -11.17 10.67
CA ALA A 52 -0.59 -10.83 11.88
C ALA A 52 0.35 -11.97 12.33
N ASP A 53 0.53 -13.01 11.51
CA ASP A 53 1.44 -14.13 11.78
C ASP A 53 2.90 -13.65 11.74
N PRO A 54 3.67 -13.75 12.84
CA PRO A 54 5.09 -13.39 12.86
C PRO A 54 5.94 -14.17 11.86
N ALA A 55 5.54 -15.40 11.48
CA ALA A 55 6.28 -16.20 10.50
C ALA A 55 6.19 -15.66 9.07
N LEU A 56 5.22 -14.78 8.82
CA LEU A 56 5.02 -14.08 7.55
C LEU A 56 5.44 -12.61 7.62
N ALA A 57 6.02 -12.15 8.74
CA ALA A 57 6.55 -10.79 8.83
C ALA A 57 7.65 -10.57 7.78
N ASP A 58 7.63 -9.40 7.14
CA ASP A 58 8.60 -9.00 6.09
C ASP A 58 8.59 -9.91 4.84
N LYS A 59 7.58 -10.79 4.71
CA LYS A 59 7.34 -11.59 3.51
C LYS A 59 6.27 -10.93 2.67
N ASP A 60 6.73 -10.18 1.68
CA ASP A 60 5.85 -9.44 0.79
C ASP A 60 5.69 -10.24 -0.51
N VAL A 61 4.46 -10.62 -0.82
CA VAL A 61 4.12 -11.34 -2.06
C VAL A 61 3.15 -10.47 -2.85
N SER A 62 3.57 -10.05 -4.04
CA SER A 62 2.66 -9.51 -5.06
C SER A 62 2.80 -10.34 -6.32
N ASN A 63 1.74 -11.04 -6.70
CA ASN A 63 1.72 -11.85 -7.93
C ASN A 63 0.36 -11.78 -8.61
N ASN A 64 0.28 -11.05 -9.73
CA ASN A 64 -0.88 -11.02 -10.62
C ASN A 64 -2.21 -10.79 -9.89
N GLY A 65 -2.22 -9.84 -8.96
CA GLY A 65 -3.42 -9.53 -8.17
C GLY A 65 -3.60 -10.36 -6.90
N ALA A 66 -2.64 -11.18 -6.49
CA ALA A 66 -2.61 -11.78 -5.15
C ALA A 66 -1.53 -11.09 -4.30
N LEU A 67 -1.96 -10.46 -3.20
CA LEU A 67 -1.12 -9.73 -2.25
C LEU A 67 -1.14 -10.42 -0.89
N VAL A 68 0.03 -10.55 -0.25
CA VAL A 68 0.15 -10.92 1.16
C VAL A 68 0.76 -9.74 1.90
N TRP A 69 -0.02 -9.11 2.77
CA TRP A 69 0.39 -7.97 3.57
C TRP A 69 0.41 -8.35 5.06
N ASN A 70 1.58 -8.24 5.67
CA ASN A 70 1.75 -8.51 7.09
C ASN A 70 1.76 -7.21 7.92
N LEU A 71 0.93 -7.18 8.96
CA LEU A 71 0.84 -6.06 9.90
C LEU A 71 2.07 -5.93 10.79
N ARG A 72 2.85 -7.00 10.93
CA ARG A 72 4.11 -7.03 11.68
C ARG A 72 5.34 -6.73 10.80
N SER A 73 5.16 -6.39 9.52
CA SER A 73 6.29 -5.99 8.68
C SER A 73 6.99 -4.76 9.28
N SER A 74 8.27 -4.95 9.55
CA SER A 74 9.15 -4.00 10.24
C SER A 74 10.26 -3.47 9.34
N VAL A 75 10.43 -4.10 8.18
CA VAL A 75 11.38 -3.72 7.13
C VAL A 75 10.60 -3.35 5.88
N TRP A 76 10.92 -2.18 5.32
CA TRP A 76 10.42 -1.81 4.01
C TRP A 76 11.34 -2.38 2.91
N PRO A 77 10.79 -3.08 1.90
CA PRO A 77 11.58 -3.90 0.96
C PRO A 77 12.45 -3.11 -0.02
N ASN A 78 12.21 -1.82 -0.25
CA ASN A 78 12.91 -1.06 -1.30
C ASN A 78 13.70 0.17 -0.80
N PRO A 79 14.75 0.02 0.02
CA PRO A 79 15.48 1.14 0.63
C PRO A 79 16.06 2.19 -0.35
N GLN A 80 16.07 1.93 -1.65
CA GLN A 80 16.56 2.82 -2.69
C GLN A 80 15.65 4.03 -2.94
N VAL A 81 14.34 3.95 -2.62
CA VAL A 81 13.42 5.09 -2.78
C VAL A 81 13.60 6.08 -1.62
N THR A 82 14.58 6.98 -1.77
CA THR A 82 15.02 7.86 -0.68
C THR A 82 13.93 8.72 -0.04
N ASP A 83 12.90 9.12 -0.79
CA ASP A 83 11.75 9.87 -0.28
C ASP A 83 10.94 9.06 0.76
N VAL A 84 10.74 7.76 0.52
CA VAL A 84 10.07 6.86 1.48
C VAL A 84 10.97 6.63 2.69
N THR A 85 12.28 6.41 2.48
CA THR A 85 13.25 6.31 3.59
C THR A 85 13.20 7.54 4.50
N ALA A 86 13.17 8.74 3.91
CA ALA A 86 13.10 9.99 4.64
C ALA A 86 11.78 10.11 5.42
N LEU A 87 10.66 9.72 4.81
CA LEU A 87 9.35 9.72 5.43
C LEU A 87 9.25 8.73 6.59
N LEU A 88 9.82 7.53 6.47
CA LEU A 88 9.87 6.54 7.56
C LEU A 88 10.82 6.96 8.69
N ASN A 89 11.89 7.68 8.38
CA ASN A 89 12.88 8.10 9.37
C ASN A 89 12.47 9.31 10.22
N ARG A 90 11.57 10.16 9.72
CA ARG A 90 10.98 11.26 10.52
C ARG A 90 9.90 10.80 11.49
N SER A 91 9.40 9.58 11.33
CA SER A 91 8.29 9.04 12.12
C SER A 91 8.70 8.84 13.59
N PRO A 92 7.82 9.16 14.56
CA PRO A 92 8.06 8.81 15.95
C PRO A 92 8.31 7.30 16.11
N VAL A 93 9.21 6.91 17.02
CA VAL A 93 9.58 5.51 17.26
C VAL A 93 8.35 4.62 17.48
N GLN A 94 7.36 5.13 18.22
CA GLN A 94 6.12 4.44 18.54
C GLN A 94 5.31 4.09 17.29
N GLN A 95 5.28 4.98 16.29
CA GLN A 95 4.48 4.80 15.06
C GLN A 95 5.28 4.16 13.92
N LYS A 96 6.58 3.94 14.10
CA LYS A 96 7.48 3.53 13.02
C LYS A 96 7.08 2.17 12.46
N ALA A 97 6.75 1.19 13.31
CA ALA A 97 6.33 -0.13 12.86
C ALA A 97 5.02 -0.07 12.06
N TYR A 98 4.04 0.67 12.57
CA TYR A 98 2.77 0.90 11.87
C TYR A 98 2.97 1.54 10.49
N LEU A 99 3.73 2.65 10.43
CA LEU A 99 4.02 3.34 9.18
C LEU A 99 4.82 2.47 8.21
N THR A 100 5.79 1.69 8.68
CA THR A 100 6.51 0.74 7.83
C THR A 100 5.55 -0.28 7.23
N SER A 101 4.66 -0.87 8.01
CA SER A 101 3.68 -1.83 7.49
C SER A 101 2.73 -1.20 6.47
N GLN A 102 2.29 0.06 6.68
CA GLN A 102 1.50 0.77 5.67
C GLN A 102 2.28 1.01 4.37
N TRP A 103 3.56 1.32 4.46
CA TRP A 103 4.41 1.48 3.27
C TRP A 103 4.69 0.17 2.56
N VAL A 104 4.75 -0.94 3.29
CA VAL A 104 4.76 -2.28 2.70
C VAL A 104 3.47 -2.55 1.91
N LEU A 105 2.29 -2.17 2.45
CA LEU A 105 1.05 -2.26 1.67
C LEU A 105 1.10 -1.39 0.40
N MET A 106 1.63 -0.16 0.50
CA MET A 106 1.78 0.72 -0.66
C MET A 106 2.70 0.10 -1.72
N HIS A 107 3.82 -0.50 -1.30
CA HIS A 107 4.73 -1.23 -2.19
C HIS A 107 4.03 -2.39 -2.91
N LEU A 108 3.27 -3.19 -2.17
CA LEU A 108 2.50 -4.31 -2.74
C LEU A 108 1.45 -3.83 -3.76
N LEU A 109 0.76 -2.72 -3.46
CA LEU A 109 -0.19 -2.12 -4.40
C LEU A 109 0.51 -1.56 -5.64
N ALA A 110 1.65 -0.90 -5.48
CA ALA A 110 2.45 -0.38 -6.59
C ALA A 110 2.96 -1.50 -7.51
N LEU A 111 3.44 -2.62 -6.94
CA LEU A 111 3.79 -3.82 -7.68
C LEU A 111 2.59 -4.43 -8.41
N ALA A 112 1.41 -4.48 -7.77
CA ALA A 112 0.20 -4.95 -8.43
C ALA A 112 -0.16 -4.06 -9.62
N CYS A 113 -0.11 -2.73 -9.47
CA CYS A 113 -0.33 -1.80 -10.58
C CYS A 113 0.66 -2.05 -11.73
N GLN A 114 1.95 -2.21 -11.43
CA GLN A 114 2.97 -2.50 -12.44
C GLN A 114 2.72 -3.84 -13.16
N GLN A 115 2.44 -4.90 -12.41
CA GLN A 115 2.19 -6.24 -12.97
C GLN A 115 0.90 -6.27 -13.83
N LEU A 116 -0.10 -5.52 -13.40
CA LEU A 116 -1.40 -5.43 -14.06
C LEU A 116 -1.46 -4.27 -15.05
N ASN A 117 -0.37 -3.56 -15.34
CA ASN A 117 -0.37 -2.37 -16.20
C ASN A 117 -1.02 -2.62 -17.57
N ASN A 118 -0.81 -3.81 -18.14
CA ASN A 118 -1.43 -4.19 -19.42
C ASN A 118 -2.93 -4.52 -19.34
N GLN A 119 -3.48 -4.64 -18.13
CA GLN A 119 -4.88 -4.97 -17.83
C GLN A 119 -5.64 -3.79 -17.21
N LEU A 120 -4.92 -2.78 -16.72
CA LEU A 120 -5.46 -1.58 -16.10
C LEU A 120 -5.42 -0.44 -17.13
N ASP A 121 -6.54 0.26 -17.29
CA ASP A 121 -6.60 1.41 -18.19
C ASP A 121 -6.26 2.68 -17.41
N PHE A 122 -4.97 2.89 -17.15
CA PHE A 122 -4.46 4.09 -16.48
C PHE A 122 -4.39 5.32 -17.39
N ARG A 123 -4.87 5.22 -18.64
CA ARG A 123 -4.77 6.28 -19.65
C ARG A 123 -5.87 7.32 -19.49
N ASP A 124 -5.83 8.01 -18.37
CA ASP A 124 -6.55 9.26 -18.21
C ASP A 124 -5.65 10.39 -18.73
N ALA A 125 -5.95 10.89 -19.94
CA ALA A 125 -5.19 11.95 -20.60
C ALA A 125 -5.15 13.26 -19.80
N ASP A 126 -6.06 13.42 -18.83
CA ASP A 126 -6.14 14.58 -17.95
C ASP A 126 -5.53 14.31 -16.55
N ALA A 127 -4.91 13.14 -16.32
CA ALA A 127 -4.29 12.83 -15.05
C ALA A 127 -3.09 13.77 -14.78
N PRO A 128 -2.92 14.25 -13.54
CA PRO A 128 -1.82 15.14 -13.17
C PRO A 128 -0.44 14.46 -13.17
N TRP A 129 -0.37 13.16 -13.47
CA TRP A 129 0.87 12.36 -13.55
C TRP A 129 1.05 11.83 -14.98
N PRO A 130 1.54 12.65 -15.93
CA PRO A 130 1.67 12.26 -17.34
C PRO A 130 2.55 11.03 -17.57
N TRP A 131 3.48 10.77 -16.65
CA TRP A 131 4.36 9.59 -16.69
C TRP A 131 3.62 8.27 -16.44
N LEU A 132 2.39 8.29 -15.90
CA LEU A 132 1.56 7.08 -15.78
C LEU A 132 1.11 6.52 -17.14
N ASP A 133 1.07 7.36 -18.18
CA ASP A 133 0.74 6.97 -19.56
C ASP A 133 1.98 6.45 -20.32
N GLU A 134 3.17 6.50 -19.71
CA GLU A 134 4.35 5.88 -20.30
C GLU A 134 4.24 4.35 -20.26
N LYS A 135 4.81 3.68 -21.28
CA LYS A 135 4.60 2.24 -21.55
C LYS A 135 4.97 1.30 -20.41
N GLU A 136 5.76 1.75 -19.44
CA GLU A 136 6.23 0.96 -18.30
C GLU A 136 5.95 1.70 -16.99
N LEU A 137 4.93 1.23 -16.27
CA LEU A 137 4.65 1.69 -14.92
C LEU A 137 5.68 1.10 -13.93
N SER A 138 6.29 1.95 -13.12
CA SER A 138 7.35 1.59 -12.18
C SER A 138 6.85 1.73 -10.74
N ALA A 139 6.93 0.66 -9.95
CA ALA A 139 6.56 0.69 -8.53
C ALA A 139 7.40 1.72 -7.74
N ASP A 140 8.67 1.84 -8.06
CA ASP A 140 9.60 2.77 -7.41
C ASP A 140 9.21 4.23 -7.67
N ASP A 141 8.80 4.56 -8.89
CA ASP A 141 8.36 5.91 -9.25
C ASP A 141 7.02 6.26 -8.61
N ILE A 142 6.11 5.28 -8.52
CA ILE A 142 4.86 5.41 -7.76
C ILE A 142 5.18 5.71 -6.29
N GLU A 143 5.98 4.87 -5.64
CA GLU A 143 6.33 5.02 -4.23
C GLU A 143 6.98 6.37 -3.93
N LYS A 144 7.89 6.79 -4.80
CA LYS A 144 8.54 8.09 -4.71
C LYS A 144 7.53 9.23 -4.77
N ALA A 145 6.64 9.22 -5.76
CA ALA A 145 5.64 10.28 -5.94
C ALA A 145 4.64 10.31 -4.78
N VAL A 146 4.15 9.15 -4.32
CA VAL A 146 3.26 9.06 -3.16
C VAL A 146 3.96 9.58 -1.90
N ALA A 147 5.23 9.24 -1.68
CA ALA A 147 5.99 9.72 -0.51
C ALA A 147 6.18 11.24 -0.53
N GLN A 148 6.38 11.82 -1.72
CA GLN A 148 6.48 13.26 -1.89
C GLN A 148 5.15 13.97 -1.58
N GLU A 149 4.03 13.42 -2.05
CA GLU A 149 2.69 13.97 -1.77
C GLU A 149 2.31 13.85 -0.28
N LEU A 150 2.69 12.75 0.37
CA LEU A 150 2.45 12.53 1.80
C LEU A 150 3.48 13.22 2.70
N ARG A 151 4.46 13.93 2.13
CA ARG A 151 5.49 14.60 2.91
C ARG A 151 4.88 15.61 3.88
N ASP A 152 4.02 16.51 3.45
CA ASP A 152 3.51 17.54 4.37
C ASP A 152 2.19 17.14 5.07
N VAL A 153 1.77 15.89 4.86
CA VAL A 153 0.56 15.31 5.44
C VAL A 153 0.82 14.84 6.88
N PRO A 154 -0.09 15.11 7.83
CA PRO A 154 0.00 14.57 9.19
C PRO A 154 0.08 13.04 9.20
N LEU A 155 0.99 12.51 10.02
CA LEU A 155 1.12 11.06 10.20
C LEU A 155 -0.18 10.46 10.78
N PRO A 156 -0.54 9.24 10.38
CA PRO A 156 -1.75 8.60 10.85
C PRO A 156 -1.61 8.25 12.33
N VAL A 157 -2.72 8.39 13.05
CA VAL A 157 -2.78 7.96 14.45
C VAL A 157 -2.86 6.43 14.47
N GLU A 158 -2.09 5.79 15.34
CA GLU A 158 -2.01 4.33 15.50
C GLU A 158 -3.28 3.71 16.13
N ASP A 159 -4.33 4.52 16.31
CA ASP A 159 -5.60 4.07 16.85
C ASP A 159 -6.15 2.93 15.97
N ASN A 160 -6.47 1.81 16.63
CA ASN A 160 -6.82 0.49 16.06
C ASN A 160 -5.64 -0.43 15.71
N TRP A 161 -4.42 0.04 15.47
CA TRP A 161 -3.32 -0.86 15.09
C TRP A 161 -2.93 -1.80 16.23
N ASN A 162 -2.76 -1.25 17.43
CA ASN A 162 -2.50 -2.02 18.65
C ASN A 162 -3.64 -2.98 18.99
N ARG A 163 -4.88 -2.66 18.60
CA ARG A 163 -6.03 -3.55 18.77
C ARG A 163 -5.95 -4.76 17.83
N VAL A 164 -5.54 -4.55 16.58
CA VAL A 164 -5.45 -5.63 15.58
C VAL A 164 -4.24 -6.55 15.85
N LEU A 165 -3.21 -6.05 16.54
CA LEU A 165 -2.00 -6.82 16.88
C LEU A 165 -2.00 -7.44 18.29
N ALA A 166 -3.03 -7.17 19.11
CA ALA A 166 -3.21 -7.69 20.47
C ALA A 166 -3.66 -9.16 20.47
#